data_AF-A0A818HEZ4-F1
#
_entry.id   AF-A0A818HEZ4-F1
#
_cell.length_a   1.000
_cell.length_b   1.000
_cell.length_c   1.000
_cell.angle_alpha   90.00
_cell.angle_beta   90.00
_cell.angle_gamma   90.00
#
_symmetry.space_group_name_H-M   'P 1'
#
loop_
_entity.id
_entity.type
_entity.pdbx_description
1 polymer ?
#
loop_
_entity_poly.entity_id
_entity_poly.type
_entity_poly.pdbx_seq_one_letter_code
_entity_poly.pdbx_strand_id
1 'polypeptide(L)'
;MVKWKEVIGETFGTRMTRTCLDCIENERKHETIDSEPIKVVIESYIDLGDKLYNIRLGENNPKKLSVYKEYFEILFLRESEQFYTCEAAKFTSADLISEYIKQVAQRLTEEEHRVKSYLHSSTLGSLLFILDDVLIRNKLDLIYAGAEFLLHNDKKQDLTILFDLLSRVPGAIEKLKEIVEKHIYLTGLQVIENIAETALTDAKVYITKIIKIYNKYLFLIHECFGGERSSFIGVLNSACSKFINKNAITEASGISTEACGASIKSAELLARYSDIVLKTSDRTRINFNKALQTIDKETTKGVLNTTDKDRKHAVDLVIVRIMQHRKILSHTILVQEVTDQLRDRFLPEISLIQKRIEDLTDRGYLKRNSDDMNILEYVA
;
A
#
# COMPACT_ATOMS: atom_id res chain seq x y z
N MET A 1 44.96 15.66 -22.01
CA MET A 1 43.60 15.16 -21.74
C MET A 1 43.40 13.72 -22.21
N VAL A 2 43.84 13.33 -23.41
CA VAL A 2 43.95 11.89 -23.81
C VAL A 2 44.82 11.10 -22.82
N LYS A 3 45.91 11.70 -22.32
CA LYS A 3 46.75 11.14 -21.24
C LYS A 3 46.03 10.84 -19.92
N TRP A 4 44.89 11.45 -19.60
CA TRP A 4 44.18 11.13 -18.36
C TRP A 4 43.46 9.79 -18.49
N LYS A 5 42.76 9.55 -19.62
CA LYS A 5 42.10 8.27 -19.89
C LYS A 5 43.11 7.11 -19.96
N GLU A 6 44.28 7.36 -20.56
CA GLU A 6 45.34 6.35 -20.71
C GLU A 6 46.18 6.09 -19.45
N VAL A 7 46.45 7.11 -18.60
CA VAL A 7 47.38 6.97 -17.46
C VAL A 7 46.67 6.91 -16.11
N ILE A 8 45.56 7.66 -15.95
CA ILE A 8 44.85 7.82 -14.67
C ILE A 8 43.53 7.03 -14.68
N GLY A 9 42.83 6.98 -15.81
CA GLY A 9 41.53 6.31 -15.93
C GLY A 9 41.58 4.80 -15.69
N GLU A 10 42.54 4.09 -16.30
CA GLU A 10 42.56 2.62 -16.27
C GLU A 10 43.10 2.00 -14.97
N THR A 11 44.07 2.64 -14.29
CA THR A 11 44.67 2.07 -13.06
C THR A 11 44.23 2.79 -11.79
N PHE A 12 44.23 4.13 -11.81
CA PHE A 12 43.83 4.94 -10.68
C PHE A 12 42.30 5.01 -10.56
N GLY A 13 41.59 5.14 -11.68
CA GLY A 13 40.13 5.11 -11.73
C GLY A 13 39.55 3.80 -11.18
N THR A 14 40.08 2.64 -11.57
CA THR A 14 39.63 1.35 -11.04
C THR A 14 39.90 1.19 -9.55
N ARG A 15 41.05 1.67 -9.04
CA ARG A 15 41.37 1.64 -7.61
C ARG A 15 40.48 2.59 -6.80
N MET A 16 40.18 3.78 -7.33
CA MET A 16 39.26 4.74 -6.72
C MET A 16 37.85 4.18 -6.67
N THR A 17 37.31 3.68 -7.79
CA THR A 17 36.01 3.02 -7.82
C THR A 17 35.96 1.90 -6.79
N ARG A 18 36.97 1.02 -6.75
CA ARG A 18 37.01 -0.08 -5.78
C ARG A 18 36.96 0.41 -4.33
N THR A 19 37.75 1.43 -3.99
CA THR A 19 37.74 2.02 -2.64
C THR A 19 36.38 2.62 -2.30
N CYS A 20 35.73 3.31 -3.26
CA CYS A 20 34.37 3.83 -3.07
C CYS A 20 33.35 2.69 -2.87
N LEU A 21 33.47 1.60 -3.62
CA LEU A 21 32.59 0.44 -3.47
C LEU A 21 32.79 -0.26 -2.13
N ASP A 22 34.03 -0.42 -1.66
CA ASP A 22 34.34 -0.98 -0.34
C ASP A 22 33.74 -0.13 0.78
N CYS A 23 33.82 1.21 0.66
CA CYS A 23 33.15 2.14 1.56
C CYS A 23 31.62 1.92 1.54
N ILE A 24 30.99 1.85 0.36
CA ILE A 24 29.55 1.63 0.27
C ILE A 24 29.14 0.29 0.89
N GLU A 25 29.95 -0.76 0.72
CA GLU A 25 29.68 -2.06 1.32
C GLU A 25 29.77 -2.02 2.86
N ASN A 26 30.73 -1.29 3.41
CA ASN A 26 30.86 -1.09 4.85
C ASN A 26 29.68 -0.26 5.41
N GLU A 27 29.20 0.74 4.66
CA GLU A 27 28.00 1.48 5.04
C GLU A 27 26.76 0.56 5.11
N ARG A 28 26.62 -0.38 4.17
CA ARG A 28 25.53 -1.39 4.18
C ARG A 28 25.61 -2.34 5.39
N LYS A 29 26.81 -2.52 5.95
CA LYS A 29 27.05 -3.25 7.20
C LYS A 29 26.79 -2.41 8.46
N HIS A 30 26.27 -1.19 8.30
CA HIS A 30 25.99 -0.21 9.34
C HIS A 30 27.23 0.45 9.96
N GLU A 31 28.34 0.50 9.23
CA GLU A 31 29.51 1.29 9.62
C GLU A 31 29.30 2.77 9.24
N THR A 32 29.71 3.69 10.13
CA THR A 32 29.64 5.13 9.86
C THR A 32 30.76 5.55 8.93
N ILE A 33 30.41 6.12 7.78
CA ILE A 33 31.37 6.49 6.74
C ILE A 33 31.16 7.94 6.33
N ASP A 34 32.25 8.62 6.05
CA ASP A 34 32.20 9.94 5.43
C ASP A 34 31.80 9.79 3.97
N SER A 35 30.62 10.31 3.62
CA SER A 35 30.08 10.26 2.26
C SER A 35 30.70 11.32 1.33
N GLU A 36 31.38 12.32 1.88
CA GLU A 36 31.93 13.44 1.11
C GLU A 36 33.00 13.00 0.08
N PRO A 37 33.97 12.12 0.42
CA PRO A 37 34.92 11.60 -0.55
C PRO A 37 34.26 10.84 -1.70
N ILE A 38 33.20 10.07 -1.43
CA ILE A 38 32.47 9.32 -2.47
C ILE A 38 31.81 10.31 -3.43
N LYS A 39 31.12 11.32 -2.89
CA LYS A 39 30.46 12.36 -3.68
C LYS A 39 31.45 13.10 -4.59
N VAL A 40 32.61 13.50 -4.07
CA VAL A 40 33.67 14.17 -4.86
C VAL A 40 34.15 13.28 -6.01
N VAL A 41 34.32 11.98 -5.77
CA VAL A 41 34.71 11.03 -6.82
C VAL A 41 33.62 10.90 -7.89
N ILE A 42 32.35 10.81 -7.50
CA ILE A 42 31.23 10.76 -8.45
C ILE A 42 31.12 12.04 -9.28
N GLU A 43 31.19 13.21 -8.65
CA GLU A 43 31.20 14.50 -9.34
C GLU A 43 32.37 14.59 -10.32
N SER A 44 33.55 14.09 -9.93
CA SER A 44 34.72 14.05 -10.83
C SER A 44 34.50 13.19 -12.07
N TYR A 45 33.80 12.05 -11.97
CA TYR A 45 33.46 11.21 -13.12
C TYR A 45 32.44 11.88 -14.05
N ILE A 46 31.47 12.61 -13.49
CA ILE A 46 30.45 13.34 -14.26
C ILE A 46 31.09 14.53 -14.98
N ASP A 47 31.88 15.33 -14.27
CA ASP A 47 32.61 16.48 -14.82
C ASP A 47 33.56 16.07 -15.93
N LEU A 48 34.23 14.93 -15.77
CA LEU A 48 35.11 14.40 -16.78
C LEU A 48 34.34 13.96 -18.03
N GLY A 49 33.19 13.31 -17.85
CA GLY A 49 32.29 13.01 -18.95
C GLY A 49 31.84 14.27 -19.71
N ASP A 50 31.52 15.35 -18.98
CA ASP A 50 31.15 16.63 -19.57
C ASP A 50 32.30 17.26 -20.38
N LYS A 51 33.50 17.28 -19.80
CA LYS A 51 34.70 17.88 -20.40
C LYS A 51 35.22 17.10 -21.61
N LEU A 52 35.03 15.78 -21.66
CA LEU A 52 35.46 14.93 -22.77
C LEU A 52 34.57 15.06 -24.02
N TYR A 53 33.26 15.32 -23.85
CA TYR A 53 32.30 15.37 -24.94
C TYR A 53 31.87 16.80 -25.32
N ASN A 54 32.67 17.79 -24.94
CA ASN A 54 32.46 19.24 -25.06
C ASN A 54 32.14 19.72 -26.50
N ILE A 55 30.94 19.44 -26.99
CA ILE A 55 30.43 19.84 -28.32
C ILE A 55 28.96 20.25 -28.16
N ARG A 56 28.71 21.57 -28.03
CA ARG A 56 27.53 22.31 -28.54
C ARG A 56 26.17 21.57 -28.66
N LEU A 57 25.72 20.74 -27.72
CA LEU A 57 24.44 20.07 -27.84
C LEU A 57 23.84 19.79 -26.46
N GLY A 58 23.04 20.73 -25.95
CA GLY A 58 21.98 20.59 -24.93
C GLY A 58 22.30 19.91 -23.59
N GLU A 59 21.65 20.36 -22.51
CA GLU A 59 21.80 19.81 -21.15
C GLU A 59 21.48 18.30 -21.02
N ASN A 60 20.82 17.69 -22.02
CA ASN A 60 20.30 16.31 -21.98
C ASN A 60 21.12 15.27 -22.77
N ASN A 61 22.41 15.49 -23.05
CA ASN A 61 23.18 14.53 -23.85
C ASN A 61 23.57 13.26 -23.05
N PRO A 62 23.11 12.04 -23.44
CA PRO A 62 23.42 10.79 -22.73
C PRO A 62 24.91 10.44 -22.70
N LYS A 63 25.74 11.08 -23.54
CA LYS A 63 27.20 10.89 -23.55
C LYS A 63 27.91 11.58 -22.39
N LYS A 64 27.29 12.58 -21.75
CA LYS A 64 27.84 13.27 -20.56
C LYS A 64 28.05 12.32 -19.38
N LEU A 65 27.18 11.31 -19.25
CA LEU A 65 27.24 10.34 -18.16
C LEU A 65 28.07 9.09 -18.49
N SER A 66 28.60 8.96 -19.72
CA SER A 66 29.25 7.73 -20.20
C SER A 66 30.39 7.26 -19.29
N VAL A 67 31.24 8.18 -18.82
CA VAL A 67 32.36 7.87 -17.91
C VAL A 67 31.84 7.37 -16.56
N TYR A 68 30.85 8.04 -15.98
CA TYR A 68 30.21 7.59 -14.75
C TYR A 68 29.59 6.19 -14.91
N LYS A 69 28.90 5.94 -16.04
CA LYS A 69 28.27 4.65 -16.30
C LYS A 69 29.27 3.52 -16.43
N GLU A 70 30.32 3.74 -17.23
CA GLU A 70 31.33 2.73 -17.57
C GLU A 70 32.25 2.40 -16.40
N TYR A 71 32.71 3.41 -15.64
CA TYR A 71 33.71 3.23 -14.59
C TYR A 71 33.13 3.05 -13.18
N PHE A 72 31.88 3.44 -12.94
CA PHE A 72 31.26 3.36 -11.62
C PHE A 72 29.92 2.61 -11.65
N GLU A 73 28.91 3.08 -12.40
CA GLU A 73 27.53 2.58 -12.31
C GLU A 73 27.44 1.07 -12.57
N ILE A 74 28.07 0.56 -13.62
CA ILE A 74 28.04 -0.87 -13.95
C ILE A 74 28.65 -1.73 -12.83
N LEU A 75 29.79 -1.29 -12.27
CA LEU A 75 30.45 -2.01 -11.18
C LEU A 75 29.62 -1.93 -9.90
N PHE A 76 29.11 -0.75 -9.55
CA PHE A 76 28.24 -0.54 -8.41
C PHE A 76 27.00 -1.43 -8.47
N LEU A 77 26.31 -1.47 -9.60
CA LEU A 77 25.12 -2.30 -9.80
C LEU A 77 25.44 -3.79 -9.64
N ARG A 78 26.56 -4.26 -10.21
CA ARG A 78 27.00 -5.65 -10.11
C ARG A 78 27.36 -6.05 -8.68
N GLU A 79 28.15 -5.25 -7.96
CA GLU A 79 28.50 -5.55 -6.56
C GLU A 79 27.25 -5.48 -5.66
N SER A 80 26.31 -4.57 -5.96
CA SER A 80 25.02 -4.49 -5.25
C SER A 80 24.17 -5.74 -5.46
N GLU A 81 24.05 -6.21 -6.71
CA GLU A 81 23.36 -7.46 -7.03
C GLU A 81 23.93 -8.64 -6.22
N GLN A 82 25.25 -8.78 -6.18
CA GLN A 82 25.93 -9.86 -5.45
C GLN A 82 25.72 -9.75 -3.94
N PHE A 83 25.86 -8.55 -3.38
CA PHE A 83 25.66 -8.30 -1.96
C PHE A 83 24.24 -8.71 -1.53
N TYR A 84 23.22 -8.22 -2.24
CA TYR A 84 21.83 -8.51 -1.90
C TYR A 84 21.42 -9.95 -2.21
N THR A 85 22.04 -10.60 -3.20
CA THR A 85 21.85 -12.04 -3.44
C THR A 85 22.35 -12.85 -2.25
N CYS A 86 23.53 -12.51 -1.73
CA CYS A 86 24.09 -13.17 -0.54
C CYS A 86 23.27 -12.86 0.73
N GLU A 87 22.79 -11.63 0.88
CA GLU A 87 21.95 -11.24 2.02
C GLU A 87 20.60 -11.98 1.99
N ALA A 88 19.93 -12.02 0.83
CA ALA A 88 18.65 -12.74 0.66
C ALA A 88 18.79 -14.25 0.79
N ALA A 89 19.96 -14.82 0.50
CA ALA A 89 20.22 -16.26 0.69
C ALA A 89 20.17 -16.68 2.17
N LYS A 90 20.41 -15.77 3.12
CA LYS A 90 20.32 -16.04 4.56
C LYS A 90 18.89 -16.37 5.01
N PHE A 91 17.89 -15.95 4.25
CA PHE A 91 16.48 -16.18 4.53
C PHE A 91 15.97 -17.38 3.73
N THR A 92 15.88 -18.54 4.40
CA THR A 92 15.47 -19.81 3.78
C THR A 92 14.12 -20.32 4.31
N SER A 93 13.72 -19.92 5.52
CA SER A 93 12.50 -20.40 6.18
C SER A 93 11.35 -19.39 6.12
N ALA A 94 10.13 -19.87 5.89
CA ALA A 94 8.92 -19.06 5.88
C ALA A 94 8.61 -18.39 7.23
N ASP A 95 9.08 -18.96 8.35
CA ASP A 95 8.88 -18.39 9.70
C ASP A 95 9.57 -17.04 9.89
N LEU A 96 10.62 -16.77 9.10
CA LEU A 96 11.37 -15.51 9.11
C LEU A 96 10.85 -14.50 8.07
N ILE A 97 9.71 -14.76 7.42
CA ILE A 97 9.20 -13.87 6.37
C ILE A 97 8.89 -12.47 6.88
N SER A 98 8.38 -12.35 8.12
CA SER A 98 8.09 -11.07 8.77
C SER A 98 9.33 -10.18 8.89
N GLU A 99 10.47 -10.79 9.20
CA GLU A 99 11.75 -10.07 9.33
C GLU A 99 12.31 -9.76 7.95
N TYR A 100 12.24 -10.73 7.04
CA TYR A 100 12.69 -10.57 5.66
C TYR A 100 12.02 -9.38 4.95
N ILE A 101 10.69 -9.30 4.95
CA ILE A 101 9.97 -8.23 4.24
C ILE A 101 10.25 -6.85 4.84
N LYS A 102 10.46 -6.76 6.16
CA LYS A 102 10.83 -5.52 6.83
C LYS A 102 12.23 -5.09 6.44
N GLN A 103 13.17 -6.03 6.43
CA GLN A 103 14.53 -5.77 5.99
C GLN A 103 14.56 -5.34 4.53
N VAL A 104 13.84 -6.02 3.63
CA VAL A 104 13.76 -5.61 2.21
C VAL A 104 13.20 -4.20 2.06
N ALA A 105 12.09 -3.88 2.74
CA ALA A 105 11.51 -2.53 2.68
C ALA A 105 12.48 -1.45 3.22
N GLN A 106 13.20 -1.77 4.30
CA GLN A 106 14.24 -0.90 4.85
C GLN A 106 15.39 -0.70 3.84
N ARG A 107 15.92 -1.78 3.26
CA ARG A 107 17.01 -1.74 2.28
C ARG A 107 16.64 -0.93 1.03
N LEU A 108 15.42 -1.07 0.52
CA LEU A 108 14.95 -0.25 -0.60
C LEU A 108 14.96 1.25 -0.27
N THR A 109 14.51 1.61 0.93
CA THR A 109 14.50 3.00 1.40
C THR A 109 15.93 3.54 1.60
N GLU A 110 16.81 2.74 2.20
CA GLU A 110 18.22 3.07 2.41
C GLU A 110 18.94 3.30 1.08
N GLU A 111 18.74 2.44 0.09
CA GLU A 111 19.34 2.57 -1.24
C GLU A 111 18.78 3.78 -2.01
N GLU A 112 17.49 4.07 -1.88
CA GLU A 112 16.92 5.28 -2.46
C GLU A 112 17.52 6.55 -1.84
N HIS A 113 17.68 6.58 -0.51
CA HIS A 113 18.32 7.69 0.19
C HIS A 113 19.79 7.81 -0.19
N ARG A 114 20.50 6.69 -0.30
CA ARG A 114 21.90 6.63 -0.72
C ARG A 114 22.11 7.25 -2.09
N VAL A 115 21.28 6.86 -3.06
CA VAL A 115 21.37 7.41 -4.42
C VAL A 115 21.13 8.92 -4.41
N LYS A 116 20.13 9.39 -3.64
CA LYS A 116 19.83 10.83 -3.52
C LYS A 116 20.92 11.62 -2.80
N SER A 117 21.70 10.98 -1.93
CA SER A 117 22.70 11.66 -1.11
C SER A 117 23.99 11.95 -1.88
N TYR A 118 24.51 10.97 -2.62
CA TYR A 118 25.83 11.08 -3.24
C TYR A 118 26.00 10.40 -4.61
N LEU A 119 24.96 9.78 -5.19
CA LEU A 119 25.03 9.21 -6.55
C LEU A 119 24.20 10.05 -7.55
N HIS A 120 24.35 9.75 -8.84
CA HIS A 120 23.55 10.40 -9.88
C HIS A 120 22.14 9.79 -9.95
N SER A 121 21.12 10.62 -10.16
CA SER A 121 19.70 10.21 -10.21
C SER A 121 19.38 9.17 -11.29
N SER A 122 20.20 9.09 -12.35
CA SER A 122 20.06 8.07 -13.39
C SER A 122 20.24 6.63 -12.88
N THR A 123 20.94 6.45 -11.76
CA THR A 123 21.24 5.14 -11.18
C THR A 123 20.08 4.58 -10.37
N LEU A 124 19.17 5.44 -9.89
CA LEU A 124 18.06 5.01 -9.03
C LEU A 124 17.19 3.96 -9.71
N GLY A 125 16.79 4.19 -10.97
CA GLY A 125 15.91 3.27 -11.69
C GLY A 125 16.55 1.90 -11.92
N SER A 126 17.80 1.88 -12.37
CA SER A 126 18.56 0.64 -12.61
C SER A 126 18.83 -0.13 -11.32
N LEU A 127 19.14 0.58 -10.24
CA LEU A 127 19.38 -0.03 -8.93
C LEU A 127 18.10 -0.65 -8.37
N LEU A 128 16.99 0.09 -8.36
CA LEU A 128 15.71 -0.43 -7.88
C LEU A 128 15.25 -1.64 -8.68
N PHE A 129 15.47 -1.66 -10.00
CA PHE A 129 15.15 -2.82 -10.83
C PHE A 129 15.93 -4.08 -10.40
N ILE A 130 17.24 -3.95 -10.12
CA ILE A 130 18.06 -5.07 -9.63
C ILE A 130 17.60 -5.52 -8.24
N LEU A 131 17.31 -4.58 -7.33
CA LEU A 131 16.83 -4.91 -5.98
C LEU A 131 15.48 -5.61 -6.03
N ASP A 132 14.56 -5.15 -6.87
CA ASP A 132 13.25 -5.77 -7.06
C ASP A 132 13.40 -7.19 -7.64
N ASP A 133 14.35 -7.43 -8.55
CA ASP A 133 14.61 -8.77 -9.09
C ASP A 133 15.26 -9.71 -8.05
N VAL A 134 16.32 -9.26 -7.37
CA VAL A 134 17.09 -10.08 -6.43
C VAL A 134 16.34 -10.34 -5.12
N LEU A 135 15.74 -9.31 -4.53
CA LEU A 135 15.11 -9.40 -3.20
C LEU A 135 13.65 -9.85 -3.28
N ILE A 136 12.93 -9.52 -4.35
CA ILE A 136 11.50 -9.83 -4.45
C ILE A 136 11.27 -10.97 -5.44
N ARG A 137 11.67 -10.80 -6.70
CA ARG A 137 11.35 -11.75 -7.77
C ARG A 137 11.96 -13.13 -7.55
N ASN A 138 13.22 -13.21 -7.17
CA ASN A 138 13.92 -14.47 -6.93
C ASN A 138 13.44 -15.20 -5.66
N LYS A 139 12.68 -14.52 -4.79
CA LYS A 139 12.17 -15.05 -3.52
C LYS A 139 10.65 -15.12 -3.45
N LEU A 140 9.95 -15.00 -4.58
CA LEU A 140 8.49 -15.03 -4.63
C LEU A 140 7.90 -16.27 -3.97
N ASP A 141 8.47 -17.46 -4.17
CA ASP A 141 7.97 -18.70 -3.57
C ASP A 141 7.99 -18.64 -2.03
N LEU A 142 9.05 -18.07 -1.45
CA LEU A 142 9.17 -17.84 0.00
C LEU A 142 8.14 -16.81 0.48
N ILE A 143 7.97 -15.73 -0.29
CA ILE A 143 7.00 -14.65 0.04
C ILE A 143 5.57 -15.20 0.00
N TYR A 144 5.23 -16.02 -1.00
CA TYR A 144 3.91 -16.64 -1.11
C TYR A 144 3.64 -17.66 0.01
N ALA A 145 4.61 -18.51 0.34
CA ALA A 145 4.49 -19.41 1.48
C ALA A 145 4.33 -18.64 2.81
N GLY A 146 5.09 -17.55 2.96
CA GLY A 146 4.97 -16.66 4.11
C GLY A 146 3.66 -15.88 4.17
N ALA A 147 3.06 -15.53 3.02
CA ALA A 147 1.76 -14.85 2.97
C ALA A 147 0.64 -15.70 3.60
N GLU A 148 0.63 -17.02 3.36
CA GLU A 148 -0.32 -17.93 4.04
C GLU A 148 -0.15 -17.88 5.57
N PHE A 149 1.09 -17.86 6.06
CA PHE A 149 1.39 -17.75 7.49
C PHE A 149 0.97 -16.40 8.08
N LEU A 150 1.20 -15.30 7.36
CA LEU A 150 0.83 -13.95 7.82
C LEU A 150 -0.69 -13.76 7.87
N LEU A 151 -1.43 -14.34 6.92
CA LEU A 151 -2.89 -14.35 6.91
C LEU A 151 -3.45 -15.16 8.09
N HIS A 152 -2.88 -16.34 8.35
CA HIS A 152 -3.33 -17.18 9.46
C HIS A 152 -3.11 -16.53 10.84
N ASN A 153 -2.02 -15.78 11.00
CA ASN A 153 -1.67 -15.09 12.24
C ASN A 153 -2.20 -13.65 12.34
N ASP A 154 -3.03 -13.20 11.39
CA ASP A 154 -3.60 -11.84 11.34
C ASP A 154 -2.54 -10.71 11.46
N LYS A 155 -1.32 -10.91 10.93
CA LYS A 155 -0.23 -9.92 11.00
C LYS A 155 -0.42 -8.78 9.98
N LYS A 156 -1.31 -7.85 10.28
CA LYS A 156 -1.75 -6.79 9.35
C LYS A 156 -0.64 -5.87 8.84
N GLN A 157 0.25 -5.41 9.72
CA GLN A 157 1.35 -4.51 9.32
C GLN A 157 2.30 -5.19 8.33
N ASP A 158 2.64 -6.44 8.61
CA ASP A 158 3.50 -7.26 7.77
C ASP A 158 2.81 -7.55 6.42
N LEU A 159 1.49 -7.78 6.41
CA LEU A 159 0.70 -7.94 5.18
C LEU A 159 0.69 -6.68 4.30
N THR A 160 0.63 -5.48 4.90
CA THR A 160 0.72 -4.21 4.15
C THR A 160 2.09 -4.09 3.47
N ILE A 161 3.18 -4.35 4.20
CA ILE A 161 4.54 -4.31 3.65
C ILE A 161 4.69 -5.34 2.53
N LEU A 162 4.20 -6.57 2.75
CA LEU A 162 4.22 -7.64 1.76
C LEU A 162 3.47 -7.23 0.49
N PHE A 163 2.30 -6.60 0.63
CA PHE A 163 1.54 -6.10 -0.52
C PHE A 163 2.29 -5.00 -1.28
N ASP A 164 2.87 -4.05 -0.57
CA ASP A 164 3.63 -2.96 -1.17
C ASP A 164 4.84 -3.51 -1.95
N LEU A 165 5.54 -4.52 -1.42
CA LEU A 165 6.65 -5.19 -2.12
C LEU A 165 6.16 -5.94 -3.37
N LEU A 166 5.08 -6.70 -3.27
CA LEU A 166 4.52 -7.43 -4.42
C LEU A 166 3.95 -6.49 -5.49
N SER A 167 3.51 -5.29 -5.12
CA SER A 167 3.01 -4.29 -6.08
C SER A 167 4.08 -3.79 -7.05
N ARG A 168 5.36 -3.93 -6.68
CA ARG A 168 6.51 -3.55 -7.51
C ARG A 168 6.77 -4.55 -8.62
N VAL A 169 6.34 -5.81 -8.46
CA VAL A 169 6.57 -6.88 -9.43
C VAL A 169 5.31 -7.14 -10.26
N PRO A 170 5.34 -6.95 -11.59
CA PRO A 170 4.17 -7.16 -12.43
C PRO A 170 3.72 -8.62 -12.39
N GLY A 171 2.42 -8.83 -12.16
CA GLY A 171 1.79 -10.16 -12.09
C GLY A 171 1.90 -10.87 -10.74
N ALA A 172 2.71 -10.35 -9.80
CA ALA A 172 2.88 -11.01 -8.51
C ALA A 172 1.63 -10.93 -7.61
N ILE A 173 0.82 -9.88 -7.79
CA ILE A 173 -0.42 -9.64 -7.06
C ILE A 173 -1.51 -10.65 -7.43
N GLU A 174 -1.56 -11.11 -8.69
CA GLU A 174 -2.56 -12.10 -9.12
C GLU A 174 -2.40 -13.42 -8.36
N LYS A 175 -1.15 -13.84 -8.12
CA LYS A 175 -0.88 -15.03 -7.31
C LYS A 175 -1.25 -14.82 -5.83
N LEU A 176 -1.02 -13.61 -5.29
CA LEU A 176 -1.47 -13.27 -3.94
C LEU A 176 -3.01 -13.34 -3.83
N LYS A 177 -3.74 -12.90 -4.84
CA LYS A 177 -5.21 -13.02 -4.89
C LYS A 177 -5.66 -14.47 -4.78
N GLU A 178 -5.03 -15.40 -5.53
CA GLU A 178 -5.34 -16.83 -5.42
C GLU A 178 -5.09 -17.38 -4.00
N ILE A 179 -3.99 -16.98 -3.36
CA ILE A 179 -3.63 -17.40 -1.99
C ILE A 179 -4.66 -16.88 -0.98
N VAL A 180 -5.03 -15.61 -1.08
CA VAL A 180 -6.05 -14.99 -0.22
C VAL A 180 -7.41 -15.64 -0.43
N GLU A 181 -7.79 -15.91 -1.69
CA GLU A 181 -9.06 -16.60 -2.01
C GLU A 181 -9.12 -17.98 -1.35
N LYS A 182 -8.05 -18.77 -1.51
CA LYS A 182 -7.92 -20.10 -0.94
C LYS A 182 -7.95 -20.06 0.59
N HIS A 183 -7.27 -19.10 1.21
CA HIS A 183 -7.26 -18.95 2.66
C HIS A 183 -8.65 -18.61 3.22
N ILE A 184 -9.36 -17.66 2.60
CA ILE A 184 -10.73 -17.30 2.99
C ILE A 184 -11.68 -18.49 2.82
N TYR A 185 -11.56 -19.21 1.69
CA TYR A 185 -12.36 -20.40 1.41
C TYR A 185 -12.16 -21.49 2.47
N LEU A 186 -10.92 -21.87 2.77
CA LEU A 186 -10.59 -22.90 3.77
C LEU A 186 -11.02 -22.48 5.18
N THR A 187 -10.78 -21.23 5.56
CA THR A 187 -11.23 -20.70 6.86
C THR A 187 -12.75 -20.70 6.96
N GLY A 188 -13.45 -20.33 5.89
CA GLY A 188 -14.91 -20.36 5.79
C GLY A 188 -15.48 -21.76 5.99
N LEU A 189 -14.92 -22.75 5.29
CA LEU A 189 -15.28 -24.17 5.45
C LEU A 189 -15.11 -24.64 6.89
N GLN A 190 -13.94 -24.42 7.48
CA GLN A 190 -13.64 -24.84 8.86
C GLN A 190 -14.61 -24.23 9.88
N VAL A 191 -14.96 -22.95 9.71
CA VAL A 191 -15.93 -22.31 10.61
C VAL A 191 -17.33 -22.91 10.44
N ILE A 192 -17.73 -23.27 9.22
CA ILE A 192 -19.05 -23.85 8.97
C ILE A 192 -19.12 -25.30 9.42
N GLU A 193 -18.06 -26.09 9.24
CA GLU A 193 -17.92 -27.44 9.78
C GLU A 193 -18.06 -27.47 11.30
N ASN A 194 -17.36 -26.57 12.00
CA ASN A 194 -17.44 -26.44 13.46
C ASN A 194 -18.84 -26.08 13.98
N ILE A 195 -19.72 -25.59 13.12
CA ILE A 195 -21.06 -25.12 13.49
C ILE A 195 -22.11 -26.00 12.81
N ALA A 196 -21.74 -27.04 12.06
CA ALA A 196 -22.66 -27.82 11.25
C ALA A 196 -23.83 -28.40 12.06
N GLU A 197 -23.57 -28.93 13.25
CA GLU A 197 -24.61 -29.49 14.14
C GLU A 197 -25.59 -28.42 14.66
N THR A 198 -25.06 -27.27 15.10
CA THR A 198 -25.86 -26.16 15.65
C THR A 198 -26.60 -25.37 14.57
N ALA A 199 -25.96 -25.18 13.41
CA ALA A 199 -26.49 -24.42 12.26
C ALA A 199 -27.71 -25.09 11.61
N LEU A 200 -27.84 -26.42 11.71
CA LEU A 200 -29.04 -27.14 11.26
C LEU A 200 -30.29 -26.72 12.05
N THR A 201 -30.12 -26.35 13.32
CA THR A 201 -31.21 -25.94 14.21
C THR A 201 -31.40 -24.42 14.27
N ASP A 202 -30.33 -23.64 14.19
CA ASP A 202 -30.37 -22.18 14.32
C ASP A 202 -29.77 -21.46 13.10
N ALA A 203 -30.66 -21.00 12.22
CA ALA A 203 -30.32 -20.19 11.05
C ALA A 203 -29.60 -18.88 11.41
N LYS A 204 -29.87 -18.30 12.59
CA LYS A 204 -29.22 -17.07 13.04
C LYS A 204 -27.74 -17.29 13.30
N VAL A 205 -27.36 -18.42 13.90
CA VAL A 205 -25.96 -18.74 14.19
C VAL A 205 -25.17 -18.91 12.89
N TYR A 206 -25.74 -19.62 11.91
CA TYR A 206 -25.14 -19.80 10.59
C TYR A 206 -24.86 -18.47 9.88
N ILE A 207 -25.90 -17.64 9.70
CA ILE A 207 -25.79 -16.38 8.96
C ILE A 207 -24.91 -15.36 9.69
N THR A 208 -25.02 -15.25 11.02
CA THR A 208 -24.19 -14.32 11.80
C THR A 208 -22.71 -14.66 11.70
N LYS A 209 -22.35 -15.94 11.62
CA LYS A 209 -20.96 -16.38 11.51
C LYS A 209 -20.38 -16.09 10.12
N ILE A 210 -21.15 -16.30 9.06
CA ILE A 210 -20.76 -15.91 7.70
C ILE A 210 -20.52 -14.40 7.61
N ILE A 211 -21.44 -13.58 8.15
CA ILE A 211 -21.28 -12.11 8.17
C ILE A 211 -20.02 -11.70 8.94
N LYS A 212 -19.72 -12.35 10.08
CA LYS A 212 -18.50 -12.07 10.85
C LYS A 212 -17.22 -12.34 10.05
N ILE A 213 -17.17 -13.45 9.31
CA ILE A 213 -16.02 -13.78 8.44
C ILE A 213 -15.88 -12.74 7.33
N TYR A 214 -16.98 -12.42 6.65
CA TYR A 214 -17.00 -11.41 5.60
C TYR A 214 -16.46 -10.07 6.10
N ASN A 215 -16.96 -9.60 7.24
CA ASN A 215 -16.53 -8.34 7.84
C ASN A 215 -15.06 -8.37 8.30
N LYS A 216 -14.58 -9.49 8.85
CA LYS A 216 -13.17 -9.65 9.25
C LYS A 216 -12.24 -9.41 8.05
N TYR A 217 -12.48 -10.11 6.94
CA TYR A 217 -11.63 -10.01 5.75
C TYR A 217 -11.86 -8.71 4.97
N LEU A 218 -13.07 -8.17 4.96
CA LEU A 218 -13.35 -6.85 4.40
C LEU A 218 -12.52 -5.78 5.11
N PHE A 219 -12.47 -5.80 6.45
CA PHE A 219 -11.66 -4.88 7.24
C PHE A 219 -10.16 -5.06 6.95
N LEU A 220 -9.68 -6.31 6.91
CA LEU A 220 -8.29 -6.61 6.54
C LEU A 220 -7.93 -6.07 5.16
N ILE A 221 -8.82 -6.23 4.17
CA ILE A 221 -8.59 -5.72 2.81
C ILE A 221 -8.52 -4.19 2.79
N HIS A 222 -9.40 -3.52 3.54
CA HIS A 222 -9.39 -2.06 3.64
C HIS A 222 -8.11 -1.50 4.27
N GLU A 223 -7.61 -2.15 5.32
CA GLU A 223 -6.40 -1.74 6.04
C GLU A 223 -5.10 -2.10 5.30
N CYS A 224 -5.03 -3.28 4.68
CA CYS A 224 -3.78 -3.82 4.13
C CYS A 224 -3.59 -3.60 2.62
N PHE A 225 -4.64 -3.57 1.81
CA PHE A 225 -4.52 -3.62 0.33
C PHE A 225 -4.92 -2.32 -0.36
N GLY A 226 -4.31 -1.20 0.06
CA GLY A 226 -4.76 0.15 -0.26
C GLY A 226 -4.91 0.52 -1.74
N GLY A 227 -4.00 0.04 -2.60
CA GLY A 227 -3.98 0.37 -4.04
C GLY A 227 -5.00 -0.43 -4.87
N GLU A 228 -5.28 -1.67 -4.50
CA GLU A 228 -6.08 -2.61 -5.31
C GLU A 228 -7.36 -3.10 -4.63
N ARG A 229 -7.86 -2.39 -3.62
CA ARG A 229 -9.01 -2.78 -2.78
C ARG A 229 -10.18 -3.39 -3.57
N SER A 230 -10.56 -2.79 -4.70
CA SER A 230 -11.68 -3.24 -5.53
C SER A 230 -11.49 -4.68 -6.04
N SER A 231 -10.29 -5.02 -6.50
CA SER A 231 -10.00 -6.36 -7.02
C SER A 231 -10.02 -7.42 -5.90
N PHE A 232 -9.48 -7.10 -4.72
CA PHE A 232 -9.52 -7.98 -3.54
C PHE A 232 -10.93 -8.15 -2.97
N ILE A 233 -11.79 -7.14 -3.06
CA ILE A 233 -13.22 -7.28 -2.70
C ILE A 233 -13.90 -8.27 -3.66
N GLY A 234 -13.58 -8.23 -4.95
CA GLY A 234 -14.03 -9.25 -5.92
C GLY A 234 -13.62 -10.67 -5.52
N VAL A 235 -12.36 -10.84 -5.10
CA VAL A 235 -11.82 -12.12 -4.60
C VAL A 235 -12.54 -12.58 -3.32
N LEU A 236 -12.78 -11.68 -2.37
CA LEU A 236 -13.54 -11.97 -1.14
C LEU A 236 -14.96 -12.44 -1.47
N ASN A 237 -15.66 -11.74 -2.36
CA ASN A 237 -17.01 -12.10 -2.77
C ASN A 237 -17.04 -13.47 -3.48
N SER A 238 -16.06 -13.75 -4.33
CA SER A 238 -15.89 -15.05 -4.98
C SER A 238 -15.67 -16.17 -3.95
N ALA A 239 -14.71 -16.00 -3.03
CA ALA A 239 -14.43 -16.99 -1.98
C ALA A 239 -15.66 -17.27 -1.11
N CYS A 240 -16.36 -16.20 -0.68
CA CYS A 240 -17.59 -16.32 0.09
C CYS A 240 -18.69 -17.05 -0.65
N SER A 241 -18.92 -16.73 -1.93
CA SER A 241 -19.88 -17.45 -2.75
C SER A 241 -19.51 -18.93 -2.89
N LYS A 242 -18.22 -19.24 -3.08
CA LYS A 242 -17.72 -20.62 -3.21
C LYS A 242 -17.98 -21.45 -1.96
N PHE A 243 -17.61 -20.97 -0.76
CA PHE A 243 -17.86 -21.74 0.45
C PHE A 243 -19.37 -21.75 0.78
N ILE A 244 -20.09 -20.63 0.78
CA ILE A 244 -21.55 -20.63 1.08
C ILE A 244 -22.35 -21.65 0.24
N ASN A 245 -21.97 -21.82 -1.03
CA ASN A 245 -22.61 -22.77 -1.93
C ASN A 245 -22.08 -24.22 -1.82
N LYS A 246 -20.87 -24.43 -1.29
CA LYS A 246 -20.24 -25.74 -1.06
C LYS A 246 -19.67 -25.83 0.35
N ASN A 247 -20.44 -26.41 1.28
CA ASN A 247 -20.05 -26.63 2.67
C ASN A 247 -20.49 -28.01 3.17
N ALA A 248 -19.95 -28.45 4.31
CA ALA A 248 -20.40 -29.65 5.02
C ALA A 248 -21.94 -29.70 5.25
N ILE A 249 -22.60 -28.56 5.49
CA ILE A 249 -24.07 -28.48 5.66
C ILE A 249 -24.81 -28.78 4.34
N THR A 250 -24.21 -28.42 3.20
CA THR A 250 -24.79 -28.62 1.87
C THR A 250 -24.52 -30.02 1.35
N GLU A 251 -23.41 -30.64 1.75
CA GLU A 251 -23.09 -32.04 1.45
C GLU A 251 -23.87 -33.01 2.35
N ALA A 252 -24.02 -32.70 3.64
CA ALA A 252 -24.80 -33.51 4.58
C ALA A 252 -26.30 -33.57 4.24
N SER A 253 -26.83 -32.62 3.45
CA SER A 253 -28.24 -32.65 3.03
C SER A 253 -28.51 -33.61 1.87
N GLY A 254 -27.50 -34.22 1.24
CA GLY A 254 -27.67 -35.27 0.21
C GLY A 254 -28.44 -34.89 -1.06
N ILE A 255 -28.85 -33.62 -1.21
CA ILE A 255 -29.58 -33.12 -2.38
C ILE A 255 -28.57 -32.41 -3.28
N SER A 256 -27.78 -33.19 -4.01
CA SER A 256 -27.11 -32.70 -5.22
C SER A 256 -28.16 -32.57 -6.32
N THR A 257 -28.88 -31.44 -6.38
CA THR A 257 -29.75 -31.18 -7.54
C THR A 257 -28.88 -30.84 -8.74
N GLU A 258 -28.61 -31.86 -9.56
CA GLU A 258 -27.98 -31.76 -10.88
C GLU A 258 -28.75 -30.84 -11.87
N ALA A 259 -29.91 -30.31 -11.48
CA ALA A 259 -30.74 -29.41 -12.30
C ALA A 259 -30.69 -27.93 -11.89
N CYS A 260 -30.16 -27.57 -10.70
CA CYS A 260 -30.10 -26.18 -10.24
C CYS A 260 -28.87 -26.01 -9.34
N GLY A 261 -27.78 -25.49 -9.90
CA GLY A 261 -26.42 -25.52 -9.33
C GLY A 261 -26.16 -24.68 -8.07
N ALA A 262 -27.08 -24.63 -7.11
CA ALA A 262 -26.89 -23.99 -5.80
C ALA A 262 -27.50 -24.84 -4.68
N SER A 263 -26.79 -24.91 -3.54
CA SER A 263 -27.24 -25.56 -2.32
C SER A 263 -28.57 -24.98 -1.81
N ILE A 264 -29.62 -25.80 -1.79
CA ILE A 264 -30.96 -25.43 -1.30
C ILE A 264 -30.91 -25.09 0.20
N LYS A 265 -30.02 -25.73 0.97
CA LYS A 265 -29.99 -25.57 2.43
C LYS A 265 -29.46 -24.20 2.87
N SER A 266 -28.41 -23.69 2.19
CA SER A 266 -27.89 -22.35 2.46
C SER A 266 -28.95 -21.28 2.14
N ALA A 267 -29.68 -21.44 1.04
CA ALA A 267 -30.78 -20.54 0.66
C ALA A 267 -31.96 -20.63 1.65
N GLU A 268 -32.33 -21.82 2.10
CA GLU A 268 -33.39 -22.02 3.10
C GLU A 268 -33.05 -21.34 4.44
N LEU A 269 -31.81 -21.49 4.93
CA LEU A 269 -31.36 -20.86 6.17
C LEU A 269 -31.34 -19.33 6.05
N LEU A 270 -30.98 -18.79 4.88
CA LEU A 270 -30.99 -17.36 4.62
C LEU A 270 -32.43 -16.80 4.57
N ALA A 271 -33.37 -17.53 3.96
CA ALA A 271 -34.79 -17.18 3.95
C ALA A 271 -35.38 -17.20 5.36
N ARG A 272 -35.11 -18.26 6.15
CA ARG A 272 -35.54 -18.34 7.56
C ARG A 272 -34.96 -17.22 8.41
N TYR A 273 -33.70 -16.87 8.21
CA TYR A 273 -33.08 -15.75 8.92
C TYR A 273 -33.79 -14.42 8.57
N SER A 274 -34.12 -14.21 7.30
CA SER A 274 -34.86 -13.03 6.84
C SER A 274 -36.24 -12.97 7.48
N ASP A 275 -36.97 -14.10 7.53
CA ASP A 275 -38.26 -14.20 8.22
C ASP A 275 -38.16 -13.93 9.72
N ILE A 276 -37.10 -14.39 10.39
CA ILE A 276 -36.87 -14.14 11.81
C ILE A 276 -36.65 -12.64 12.04
N VAL A 277 -35.79 -12.01 11.24
CA VAL A 277 -35.54 -10.56 11.33
C VAL A 277 -36.83 -9.79 11.09
N LEU A 278 -37.59 -10.14 10.05
CA LEU A 278 -38.86 -9.49 9.70
C LEU A 278 -39.96 -9.71 10.75
N LYS A 279 -40.11 -10.91 11.31
CA LYS A 279 -41.10 -11.20 12.37
C LYS A 279 -40.73 -10.54 13.70
N THR A 280 -39.44 -10.39 14.01
CA THR A 280 -39.03 -9.63 15.20
C THR A 280 -39.32 -8.13 15.07
N SER A 281 -39.40 -7.59 13.86
CA SER A 281 -39.87 -6.21 13.60
C SER A 281 -41.39 -6.00 13.72
N ASP A 282 -42.21 -7.05 13.68
CA ASP A 282 -43.67 -6.91 13.86
C ASP A 282 -44.10 -6.81 15.32
N ARG A 283 -43.29 -7.32 16.28
CA ARG A 283 -43.63 -7.28 17.71
C ARG A 283 -43.21 -6.01 18.44
N THR A 284 -42.45 -5.17 17.78
CA THR A 284 -42.12 -3.83 18.23
C THR A 284 -41.90 -3.00 16.98
N ARG A 285 -42.75 -1.98 16.75
CA ARG A 285 -42.47 -0.87 15.82
C ARG A 285 -41.19 -0.15 16.27
N ILE A 286 -40.05 -0.80 16.12
CA ILE A 286 -38.74 -0.20 16.22
C ILE A 286 -38.47 0.34 14.84
N ASN A 287 -38.36 1.67 14.75
CA ASN A 287 -37.93 2.40 13.57
C ASN A 287 -36.79 1.66 12.88
N PHE A 288 -37.11 1.03 11.75
CA PHE A 288 -36.23 0.20 10.93
C PHE A 288 -34.90 0.90 10.61
N ASN A 289 -34.95 2.24 10.52
CA ASN A 289 -33.79 3.11 10.35
C ASN A 289 -32.78 3.05 11.50
N LYS A 290 -33.14 2.65 12.72
CA LYS A 290 -32.22 2.63 13.86
C LYS A 290 -31.47 1.31 13.97
N ALA A 291 -32.07 0.17 13.63
CA ALA A 291 -31.43 -1.16 13.70
C ALA A 291 -30.52 -1.45 12.50
N LEU A 292 -30.95 -1.09 11.28
CA LEU A 292 -30.06 -1.05 10.11
C LEU A 292 -28.90 -0.10 10.36
N GLN A 293 -29.17 1.09 10.91
CA GLN A 293 -28.10 1.96 11.35
C GLN A 293 -27.25 1.38 12.48
N THR A 294 -27.65 0.46 13.34
CA THR A 294 -26.77 0.02 14.44
C THR A 294 -25.80 -1.08 13.99
N ILE A 295 -26.25 -1.97 13.11
CA ILE A 295 -25.42 -3.04 12.51
C ILE A 295 -24.50 -2.47 11.42
N ASP A 296 -24.96 -1.45 10.70
CA ASP A 296 -24.18 -0.67 9.74
C ASP A 296 -23.31 0.38 10.45
N LYS A 297 -23.73 1.01 11.55
CA LYS A 297 -22.88 2.00 12.25
C LYS A 297 -21.68 1.39 12.95
N GLU A 298 -21.69 0.16 13.48
CA GLU A 298 -20.48 -0.35 14.15
C GLU A 298 -19.40 -0.79 13.15
N THR A 299 -19.80 -1.38 12.04
CA THR A 299 -18.89 -1.90 11.00
C THR A 299 -18.45 -0.80 10.03
N THR A 300 -19.38 0.09 9.67
CA THR A 300 -19.16 1.16 8.69
C THR A 300 -18.56 2.39 9.38
N LYS A 301 -18.69 2.59 10.71
CA LYS A 301 -17.89 3.62 11.42
C LYS A 301 -16.39 3.35 11.33
N GLY A 302 -15.92 2.10 11.32
CA GLY A 302 -14.47 1.83 11.22
C GLY A 302 -13.89 2.29 9.88
N VAL A 303 -14.54 1.88 8.78
CA VAL A 303 -14.11 2.13 7.39
C VAL A 303 -14.51 3.54 6.89
N LEU A 304 -15.65 4.09 7.35
CA LEU A 304 -15.99 5.50 7.11
C LEU A 304 -15.15 6.43 7.99
N ASN A 305 -14.77 6.09 9.22
CA ASN A 305 -13.96 7.02 10.03
C ASN A 305 -12.55 7.22 9.46
N THR A 306 -11.94 6.20 8.84
CA THR A 306 -10.64 6.37 8.17
C THR A 306 -10.80 7.19 6.90
N THR A 307 -11.75 6.83 6.05
CA THR A 307 -12.05 7.57 4.80
C THR A 307 -12.52 9.01 5.07
N ASP A 308 -13.33 9.24 6.10
CA ASP A 308 -13.79 10.56 6.50
C ASP A 308 -12.71 11.37 7.20
N LYS A 309 -11.78 10.73 7.93
CA LYS A 309 -10.57 11.41 8.40
C LYS A 309 -9.72 11.85 7.21
N ASP A 310 -9.49 10.99 6.24
CA ASP A 310 -8.70 11.32 5.04
C ASP A 310 -9.36 12.42 4.21
N ARG A 311 -10.70 12.38 4.07
CA ARG A 311 -11.49 13.46 3.44
C ARG A 311 -11.39 14.77 4.23
N LYS A 312 -11.45 14.72 5.57
CA LYS A 312 -11.28 15.92 6.42
C LYS A 312 -9.89 16.52 6.27
N HIS A 313 -8.84 15.70 6.32
CA HIS A 313 -7.47 16.16 6.09
C HIS A 313 -7.28 16.74 4.68
N ALA A 314 -7.87 16.12 3.66
CA ALA A 314 -7.82 16.64 2.29
C ALA A 314 -8.50 18.01 2.17
N VAL A 315 -9.68 18.18 2.79
CA VAL A 315 -10.38 19.47 2.84
C VAL A 315 -9.54 20.52 3.58
N ASP A 316 -8.94 20.18 4.73
CA ASP A 316 -8.07 21.09 5.47
C ASP A 316 -6.87 21.56 4.65
N LEU A 317 -6.20 20.63 3.98
CA LEU A 317 -5.04 20.93 3.14
C LEU A 317 -5.40 21.88 1.99
N VAL A 318 -6.56 21.69 1.36
CA VAL A 318 -7.03 22.58 0.28
C VAL A 318 -7.41 23.96 0.82
N ILE A 319 -8.13 24.03 1.94
CA ILE A 319 -8.49 25.31 2.57
C ILE A 319 -7.22 26.09 2.94
N VAL A 320 -6.27 25.45 3.62
CA VAL A 320 -5.01 26.10 4.02
C VAL A 320 -4.21 26.54 2.80
N ARG A 321 -4.11 25.71 1.75
CA ARG A 321 -3.41 26.07 0.51
C ARG A 321 -4.02 27.30 -0.18
N ILE A 322 -5.35 27.35 -0.30
CA ILE A 322 -6.06 28.48 -0.91
C ILE A 322 -5.85 29.75 -0.07
N MET A 323 -6.09 29.64 1.25
CA MET A 323 -6.00 30.79 2.16
C MET A 323 -4.56 31.30 2.35
N GLN A 324 -3.55 30.42 2.33
CA GLN A 324 -2.14 30.80 2.38
C GLN A 324 -1.74 31.65 1.16
N HIS A 325 -2.30 31.36 -0.03
CA HIS A 325 -2.02 32.09 -1.26
C HIS A 325 -2.84 33.39 -1.39
N ARG A 326 -4.13 33.37 -1.00
CA ARG A 326 -5.05 34.50 -1.20
C ARG A 326 -5.04 35.50 -0.04
N LYS A 327 -4.62 35.08 1.16
CA LYS A 327 -4.54 35.83 2.43
C LYS A 327 -5.88 36.33 2.99
N ILE A 328 -6.78 36.81 2.15
CA ILE A 328 -8.11 37.29 2.51
C ILE A 328 -9.11 36.77 1.47
N LEU A 329 -10.21 36.15 1.91
CA LEU A 329 -11.23 35.62 1.00
C LEU A 329 -12.63 35.63 1.63
N SER A 330 -13.67 35.76 0.82
CA SER A 330 -15.06 35.59 1.29
C SER A 330 -15.37 34.11 1.53
N HIS A 331 -16.13 33.81 2.59
CA HIS A 331 -16.57 32.46 2.92
C HIS A 331 -17.29 31.77 1.74
N THR A 332 -18.16 32.48 1.01
CA THR A 332 -18.88 31.92 -0.14
C THR A 332 -17.94 31.52 -1.27
N ILE A 333 -16.94 32.35 -1.57
CA ILE A 333 -15.94 32.08 -2.61
C ILE A 333 -15.02 30.94 -2.19
N LEU A 334 -14.65 30.87 -0.91
CA LEU A 334 -13.79 29.81 -0.38
C LEU A 334 -14.46 28.45 -0.52
N VAL A 335 -15.74 28.35 -0.15
CA VAL A 335 -16.52 27.11 -0.31
C VAL A 335 -16.59 26.68 -1.76
N GLN A 336 -16.77 27.62 -2.69
CA GLN A 336 -16.82 27.32 -4.12
C GLN A 336 -15.45 26.83 -4.65
N GLU A 337 -14.36 27.53 -4.37
CA GLU A 337 -13.01 27.14 -4.83
C GLU A 337 -12.57 25.78 -4.24
N VAL A 338 -12.89 25.51 -2.96
CA VAL A 338 -12.61 24.21 -2.32
C VAL A 338 -13.39 23.09 -3.00
N THR A 339 -14.66 23.34 -3.35
CA THR A 339 -15.51 22.36 -4.03
C THR A 339 -14.97 22.05 -5.43
N ASP A 340 -14.51 23.07 -6.16
CA ASP A 340 -13.96 22.90 -7.51
C ASP A 340 -12.63 22.15 -7.52
N GLN A 341 -11.72 22.44 -6.57
CA GLN A 341 -10.44 21.73 -6.47
C GLN A 341 -10.56 20.29 -5.96
N LEU A 342 -11.59 19.99 -5.16
CA LEU A 342 -11.81 18.64 -4.66
C LEU A 342 -12.63 17.76 -5.62
N ARG A 343 -13.30 18.36 -6.61
CA ARG A 343 -14.20 17.68 -7.56
C ARG A 343 -13.57 16.47 -8.25
N ASP A 344 -12.28 16.55 -8.58
CA ASP A 344 -11.53 15.47 -9.24
C ASP A 344 -11.24 14.27 -8.31
N ARG A 345 -11.29 14.47 -6.98
CA ARG A 345 -11.04 13.41 -5.98
C ARG A 345 -12.32 12.90 -5.31
N PHE A 346 -13.24 13.79 -4.96
CA PHE A 346 -14.57 13.46 -4.43
C PHE A 346 -15.47 14.70 -4.44
N LEU A 347 -16.79 14.51 -4.35
CA LEU A 347 -17.76 15.61 -4.21
C LEU A 347 -17.99 15.90 -2.72
N PRO A 348 -17.36 16.94 -2.13
CA PRO A 348 -17.56 17.27 -0.72
C PRO A 348 -18.96 17.85 -0.47
N GLU A 349 -19.59 17.47 0.65
CA GLU A 349 -20.79 18.15 1.13
C GLU A 349 -20.43 19.54 1.68
N ILE A 350 -21.23 20.56 1.35
CA ILE A 350 -21.01 21.95 1.80
C ILE A 350 -20.94 22.04 3.33
N SER A 351 -21.75 21.24 4.03
CA SER A 351 -21.75 21.16 5.50
C SER A 351 -20.42 20.68 6.08
N LEU A 352 -19.68 19.83 5.37
CA LEU A 352 -18.36 19.37 5.78
C LEU A 352 -17.34 20.51 5.68
N ILE A 353 -17.34 21.24 4.55
CA ILE A 353 -16.42 22.37 4.32
C ILE A 353 -16.64 23.47 5.37
N GLN A 354 -17.89 23.84 5.63
CA GLN A 354 -18.25 24.84 6.66
C GLN A 354 -17.71 24.45 8.04
N LYS A 355 -17.93 23.20 8.45
CA LYS A 355 -17.45 22.69 9.73
C LYS A 355 -15.91 22.65 9.82
N ARG A 356 -15.21 22.44 8.70
CA ARG A 356 -13.74 22.49 8.65
C ARG A 356 -13.21 23.93 8.74
N ILE A 357 -13.87 24.88 8.10
CA ILE A 357 -13.52 26.31 8.21
C ILE A 357 -13.68 26.78 9.67
N GLU A 358 -14.74 26.37 10.35
CA GLU A 358 -14.94 26.65 11.78
C GLU A 358 -13.83 26.04 12.64
N ASP A 359 -13.52 24.75 12.47
CA ASP A 359 -12.43 24.10 13.23
C ASP A 359 -11.05 24.73 12.95
N LEU A 360 -10.78 25.17 11.71
CA LEU A 360 -9.56 25.91 11.37
C LEU A 360 -9.54 27.33 11.95
N THR A 361 -10.71 27.94 12.16
CA THR A 361 -10.85 29.22 12.86
C THR A 361 -10.57 29.04 14.36
N ASP A 362 -11.14 28.00 14.98
CA ASP A 362 -10.93 27.66 16.39
C ASP A 362 -9.47 27.30 16.69
N ARG A 363 -8.80 26.62 15.75
CA ARG A 363 -7.36 26.29 15.82
C ARG A 363 -6.44 27.49 15.52
N GLY A 364 -6.99 28.65 15.15
CA GLY A 364 -6.25 29.89 14.94
C GLY A 364 -5.56 30.04 13.58
N TYR A 365 -5.84 29.17 12.60
CA TYR A 365 -5.31 29.31 11.24
C TYR A 365 -6.04 30.38 10.43
N LEU A 366 -7.32 30.59 10.72
CA LEU A 366 -8.19 31.56 10.09
C LEU A 366 -8.78 32.50 11.14
N LYS A 367 -9.02 33.76 10.78
CA LYS A 367 -9.72 34.74 11.61
C LYS A 367 -10.79 35.43 10.78
N ARG A 368 -11.98 35.59 11.36
CA ARG A 368 -13.04 36.40 10.74
C ARG A 368 -12.69 37.88 10.93
N ASN A 369 -12.88 38.67 9.88
CA ASN A 369 -12.68 40.10 9.96
C ASN A 369 -13.68 40.71 10.97
N SER A 370 -13.24 41.76 11.68
CA SER A 370 -14.02 42.42 12.74
C SER A 370 -15.23 43.19 12.18
N ASP A 371 -15.17 43.59 10.90
CA ASP A 371 -16.20 44.41 10.26
C ASP A 371 -17.19 43.59 9.41
N ASP A 372 -16.75 42.45 8.86
CA ASP A 372 -17.61 41.53 8.09
C ASP A 372 -17.25 40.06 8.39
N MET A 373 -18.21 39.37 9.02
CA MET A 373 -18.09 37.95 9.37
C MET A 373 -18.04 37.02 8.15
N ASN A 374 -18.37 37.52 6.95
CA ASN A 374 -18.27 36.80 5.70
C ASN A 374 -16.85 36.82 5.09
N ILE A 375 -15.92 37.61 5.66
CA ILE A 375 -14.53 37.70 5.22
C ILE A 375 -13.63 36.92 6.18
N LEU A 376 -12.84 36.01 5.63
CA LEU A 376 -11.86 35.20 6.33
C LEU A 376 -10.45 35.69 5.98
N GLU A 377 -9.61 35.82 7.01
CA GLU A 377 -8.20 36.19 6.91
C GLU A 377 -7.34 35.02 7.39
N TYR A 378 -6.24 34.76 6.69
CA TYR A 378 -5.28 33.73 7.07
C TYR A 378 -4.25 34.30 8.07
N VAL A 379 -4.12 33.67 9.24
CA VAL A 379 -3.35 34.23 10.38
C VAL A 379 -2.07 33.44 10.69
N ALA A 380 -1.90 32.24 10.12
CA ALA A 380 -0.76 31.36 10.38
C ALA A 380 0.47 31.57 9.47
#